data_AF-A0A9D6IRZ3-F1
#
_entry.id   AF-A0A9D6IRZ3-F1
#
_cell.length_a   1.000
_cell.length_b   1.000
_cell.length_c   1.000
_cell.angle_alpha   90.00
_cell.angle_beta   90.00
_cell.angle_gamma   90.00
#
_symmetry.space_group_name_H-M   'P 1'
#
loop_
_entity.id
_entity.type
_entity.pdbx_description
1 polymer ?
#
loop_
_entity_poly.entity_id
_entity_poly.type
_entity_poly.pdbx_seq_one_letter_code
_entity_poly.pdbx_strand_id
1 'polypeptide(L)'
;MWVLAVVAFWSFAGALSVLSRLDWPPLRVKSVQAGAIAGFFALFFVAVWALRSSVGQLALLFSFGIMLGGIVCGFAFFPYLIRDWFDTAHRWATGIDQMKVAKSYDRAEAAERDREWDAAVRLYREEVARDPADPEPWRRIAEIEVRRDRTEASAAPYREALARLREPEPKATLAFRFSDVLVRMGRVEEGRAVLERATADLKGTRFEEFAKERLKNLPVRADRK
;
A
#
# COMPACT_ATOMS: atom_id res chain seq x y z
N MET A 1 17.38 31.05 -42.25
CA MET A 1 16.30 30.67 -41.31
C MET A 1 16.54 29.31 -40.66
N TRP A 2 16.89 28.25 -41.41
CA TRP A 2 17.09 26.89 -40.85
C TRP A 2 18.23 26.72 -39.83
N VAL A 3 19.34 27.46 -39.95
CA VAL A 3 20.49 27.39 -39.01
C VAL A 3 20.07 27.75 -37.58
N LEU A 4 19.22 28.76 -37.43
CA LEU A 4 18.72 29.18 -36.11
C LEU A 4 17.85 28.10 -35.45
N ALA A 5 17.03 27.38 -36.23
CA ALA A 5 16.22 26.27 -35.71
C ALA A 5 17.08 25.10 -35.23
N VAL A 6 18.17 24.81 -35.96
CA VAL A 6 19.12 23.75 -35.59
C VAL A 6 19.90 24.10 -34.32
N VAL A 7 20.41 25.34 -34.22
CA VAL A 7 21.10 25.82 -33.01
C VAL A 7 20.16 25.81 -31.80
N ALA A 8 18.90 26.20 -31.98
CA ALA A 8 17.89 26.14 -30.92
C ALA A 8 17.61 24.70 -30.45
N PHE A 9 17.49 23.74 -31.38
CA PHE A 9 17.29 22.32 -31.05
C PHE A 9 18.43 21.75 -30.22
N TRP A 10 19.69 21.97 -30.65
CA TRP A 10 20.86 21.46 -29.92
C TRP A 10 21.07 22.15 -28.57
N SER A 11 20.78 23.44 -28.47
CA SER A 11 20.84 24.17 -27.20
C SER A 11 19.78 23.64 -26.20
N PHE A 12 18.57 23.35 -26.67
CA PHE A 12 17.50 22.77 -25.87
C PHE A 12 17.84 21.35 -25.41
N ALA A 13 18.38 20.52 -26.30
CA ALA A 13 18.79 19.15 -26.00
C ALA A 13 19.95 19.09 -24.98
N GLY A 14 20.95 19.98 -25.12
CA GLY A 14 22.03 20.13 -24.16
C GLY A 14 21.55 20.58 -22.78
N ALA A 15 20.65 21.56 -22.72
CA ALA A 15 20.04 22.03 -21.47
C ALA A 15 19.25 20.91 -20.77
N LEU A 16 18.45 20.15 -21.50
CA LEU A 16 17.72 18.99 -20.96
C LEU A 16 18.65 17.91 -20.40
N SER A 17 19.78 17.64 -21.07
CA SER A 17 20.76 16.64 -20.61
C SER A 17 21.48 17.05 -19.31
N VAL A 18 21.74 18.35 -19.13
CA VAL A 18 22.32 18.86 -17.87
C VAL A 18 21.27 18.84 -16.77
N LEU A 19 20.04 19.28 -17.08
CA LEU A 19 18.93 19.30 -16.14
C LEU A 19 18.51 17.92 -15.68
N SER A 20 18.57 16.89 -16.54
CA SER A 20 18.26 15.51 -16.15
C SER A 20 19.27 14.87 -15.19
N ARG A 21 20.48 15.45 -15.07
CA ARG A 21 21.50 15.02 -14.11
C ARG A 21 21.41 15.74 -12.77
N LEU A 22 20.73 16.89 -12.75
CA LEU A 22 20.39 17.60 -11.52
C LEU A 22 19.12 16.96 -10.96
N ASP A 23 19.14 16.60 -9.68
CA ASP A 23 18.00 16.05 -8.94
C ASP A 23 16.92 17.13 -8.68
N TRP A 24 16.52 17.83 -9.74
CA TRP A 24 15.74 19.05 -9.63
C TRP A 24 14.26 18.71 -9.44
N PRO A 25 13.60 19.17 -8.36
CA PRO A 25 12.23 18.80 -8.00
C PRO A 25 11.18 18.93 -9.13
N PRO A 26 11.23 19.96 -10.01
CA PRO A 26 10.22 20.13 -11.07
C PRO A 26 10.26 19.03 -12.14
N LEU A 27 11.42 18.39 -12.36
CA LEU A 27 11.58 17.35 -13.38
C LEU A 27 10.91 16.03 -12.98
N ARG A 28 10.50 15.87 -11.72
CA ARG A 28 9.74 14.70 -11.25
C ARG A 28 8.24 14.78 -11.57
N VAL A 29 7.75 15.95 -11.98
CA VAL A 29 6.33 16.15 -12.30
C VAL A 29 6.05 15.60 -13.70
N LYS A 30 5.11 14.64 -13.81
CA LYS A 30 4.77 13.94 -15.06
C LYS A 30 4.37 14.88 -16.21
N SER A 31 3.73 16.01 -15.91
CA SER A 31 3.35 17.02 -16.91
C SER A 31 4.56 17.75 -17.51
N VAL A 32 5.60 18.01 -16.71
CA VAL A 32 6.84 18.65 -17.16
C VAL A 32 7.62 17.70 -18.08
N GLN A 33 7.67 16.42 -17.73
CA GLN A 33 8.29 15.37 -18.56
C GLN A 33 7.55 15.21 -19.90
N ALA A 34 6.22 15.13 -19.88
CA ALA A 34 5.40 15.07 -21.08
C ALA A 34 5.60 16.31 -21.97
N GLY A 35 5.69 17.50 -21.37
CA GLY A 35 5.98 18.74 -22.07
C GLY A 35 7.37 18.76 -22.71
N ALA A 36 8.40 18.26 -22.02
CA ALA A 36 9.75 18.17 -22.56
C ALA A 36 9.84 17.19 -23.74
N ILE A 37 9.19 16.02 -23.63
CA ILE A 37 9.11 15.03 -24.70
C ILE A 37 8.35 15.60 -25.92
N ALA A 38 7.20 16.23 -25.69
CA ALA A 38 6.43 16.88 -26.75
C ALA A 38 7.22 18.00 -27.44
N GLY A 39 7.92 18.84 -26.67
CA GLY A 39 8.78 19.90 -27.19
C GLY A 39 9.94 19.35 -28.02
N PHE A 40 10.56 18.25 -27.58
CA PHE A 40 11.60 17.56 -28.34
C PHE A 40 11.07 17.06 -29.69
N PHE A 41 9.94 16.35 -29.71
CA PHE A 41 9.34 15.85 -30.96
C PHE A 41 8.87 16.98 -31.88
N ALA A 42 8.31 18.06 -31.34
CA ALA A 42 7.91 19.22 -32.12
C ALA A 42 9.11 19.88 -32.82
N LEU A 43 10.20 20.13 -32.09
CA LEU A 43 11.42 20.71 -32.66
C LEU A 43 12.09 19.75 -33.66
N PHE A 44 12.08 18.45 -33.38
CA PHE A 44 12.54 17.42 -34.31
C PHE A 44 11.75 17.46 -35.62
N PHE A 45 10.41 17.54 -35.54
CA PHE A 45 9.55 17.59 -36.72
C PHE A 45 9.76 18.86 -37.54
N VAL A 46 9.91 20.02 -36.87
CA VAL A 46 10.24 21.30 -37.52
C VAL A 46 11.62 21.23 -38.21
N ALA A 47 12.62 20.61 -37.57
CA ALA A 47 13.94 20.44 -38.15
C ALA A 47 13.91 19.51 -39.38
N VAL A 48 13.22 18.37 -39.29
CA VAL A 48 13.04 17.43 -40.41
C VAL A 48 12.27 18.08 -41.57
N TRP A 49 11.22 18.85 -41.27
CA TRP A 49 10.45 19.58 -42.28
C TRP A 49 11.31 20.65 -43.00
N ALA A 50 12.13 21.39 -42.26
CA ALA A 50 13.08 22.37 -42.81
C ALA A 50 14.23 21.72 -43.62
N LEU A 51 14.58 20.47 -43.32
CA LEU A 51 15.57 19.68 -44.07
C LEU A 51 15.02 19.16 -45.39
N ARG A 52 13.71 18.89 -45.49
CA ARG A 52 13.05 18.42 -46.72
C ARG A 52 13.16 19.42 -47.88
N SER A 53 13.23 20.73 -47.59
CA SER A 53 13.42 21.77 -48.61
C SER A 53 14.86 21.90 -49.14
N SER A 54 15.82 21.14 -48.59
CA SER A 54 17.25 21.30 -48.86
C SER A 54 17.82 20.01 -49.49
N VAL A 55 17.81 19.90 -50.82
CA VAL A 55 18.34 18.71 -51.52
C VAL A 55 19.86 18.82 -51.65
N GLY A 56 20.61 18.26 -50.71
CA GLY A 56 22.08 18.21 -50.78
C GLY A 56 22.70 17.22 -49.78
N GLN A 57 23.91 16.71 -50.07
CA GLN A 57 24.63 15.74 -49.22
C GLN A 57 24.85 16.24 -47.77
N LEU A 58 24.95 17.56 -47.58
CA LEU A 58 24.98 18.20 -46.26
C LEU A 58 23.70 17.99 -45.45
N ALA A 59 22.52 17.95 -46.08
CA ALA A 59 21.25 17.70 -45.39
C ALA A 59 21.16 16.25 -44.84
N LEU A 60 21.75 15.29 -45.56
CA LEU A 60 21.86 13.90 -45.14
C LEU A 60 22.77 13.72 -43.92
N LEU A 61 23.98 14.30 -43.93
CA LEU A 61 24.90 14.28 -42.80
C LEU A 61 24.29 14.98 -41.56
N PHE A 62 23.53 16.06 -41.76
CA PHE A 62 22.84 16.76 -40.67
C PHE A 62 21.66 15.99 -40.09
N SER A 63 20.89 15.28 -40.94
CA SER A 63 19.81 14.40 -40.48
C SER A 63 20.35 13.28 -39.58
N PHE A 64 21.53 12.74 -39.94
CA PHE A 64 22.27 11.81 -39.09
C PHE A 64 22.72 12.42 -37.77
N GLY A 65 23.20 13.67 -37.79
CA GLY A 65 23.59 14.40 -36.58
C GLY A 65 22.40 14.61 -35.61
N ILE A 66 21.24 15.03 -36.13
CA ILE A 66 20.02 15.20 -35.32
C ILE A 66 19.54 13.85 -34.75
N MET A 67 19.61 12.78 -35.54
CA MET A 67 19.31 11.43 -35.04
C MET A 67 20.28 11.02 -33.93
N LEU A 68 21.59 11.19 -34.10
CA LEU A 68 22.58 10.87 -33.07
C LEU A 68 22.36 11.72 -31.81
N GLY A 69 22.07 13.01 -31.95
CA GLY A 69 21.76 13.91 -30.83
C GLY A 69 20.52 13.53 -30.06
N GLY A 70 19.45 13.17 -30.80
CA GLY A 70 18.22 12.66 -30.24
C GLY A 70 18.42 11.33 -29.51
N ILE A 71 19.26 10.45 -30.06
CA ILE A 71 19.66 9.20 -29.41
C ILE A 71 20.42 9.53 -28.12
N VAL A 72 21.44 10.39 -28.12
CA VAL A 72 22.22 10.72 -26.91
C VAL A 72 21.38 11.39 -25.83
N CYS A 73 20.47 12.31 -26.20
CA CYS A 73 19.62 13.00 -25.23
C CYS A 73 18.47 12.13 -24.74
N GLY A 74 17.86 11.34 -25.63
CA GLY A 74 16.89 10.31 -25.26
C GLY A 74 17.50 9.27 -24.33
N PHE A 75 18.73 8.85 -24.59
CA PHE A 75 19.48 7.90 -23.75
C PHE A 75 19.90 8.48 -22.40
N ALA A 76 19.90 9.80 -22.22
CA ALA A 76 20.09 10.41 -20.90
C ALA A 76 18.80 10.41 -20.07
N PHE A 77 17.64 10.45 -20.72
CA PHE A 77 16.32 10.41 -20.06
C PHE A 77 15.80 8.98 -19.87
N PHE A 78 16.24 8.06 -20.73
CA PHE A 78 15.87 6.66 -20.75
C PHE A 78 16.17 5.91 -19.42
N PRO A 79 17.33 6.12 -18.74
CA PRO A 79 17.61 5.51 -17.45
C PRO A 79 16.64 5.96 -16.35
N TYR A 80 16.17 7.21 -16.39
CA TYR A 80 15.21 7.74 -15.42
C TYR A 80 13.83 7.10 -15.63
N LEU A 81 13.36 7.01 -16.88
CA LEU A 81 12.09 6.35 -17.22
C LEU A 81 12.14 4.86 -16.89
N ILE A 82 13.25 4.19 -17.19
CA ILE A 82 13.48 2.79 -16.82
C ILE A 82 13.46 2.64 -15.31
N ARG A 83 14.13 3.51 -14.55
CA ARG A 83 14.14 3.43 -13.09
C ARG A 83 12.73 3.58 -12.49
N ASP A 84 11.97 4.59 -12.90
CA ASP A 84 10.60 4.79 -12.40
C ASP A 84 9.67 3.62 -12.80
N TRP A 85 9.83 3.11 -14.03
CA TRP A 85 9.12 1.94 -14.50
C TRP A 85 9.50 0.68 -13.72
N PHE A 86 10.79 0.45 -13.46
CA PHE A 86 11.27 -0.67 -12.65
C PHE A 86 10.86 -0.52 -11.18
N ASP A 87 10.89 0.67 -10.60
CA ASP A 87 10.45 0.92 -9.22
C ASP A 87 8.94 0.67 -9.09
N THR A 88 8.16 1.05 -10.10
CA THR A 88 6.72 0.79 -10.14
C THR A 88 6.42 -0.68 -10.40
N ALA A 89 7.09 -1.30 -11.37
CA ALA A 89 6.95 -2.72 -11.68
C ALA A 89 7.45 -3.58 -10.52
N HIS A 90 8.51 -3.18 -9.82
CA HIS A 90 9.02 -3.84 -8.64
C HIS A 90 8.03 -3.73 -7.48
N ARG A 91 7.50 -2.53 -7.19
CA ARG A 91 6.46 -2.35 -6.17
C ARG A 91 5.19 -3.16 -6.46
N TRP A 92 4.78 -3.21 -7.72
CA TRP A 92 3.66 -4.04 -8.17
C TRP A 92 3.97 -5.54 -8.03
N ALA A 93 5.14 -5.99 -8.51
CA ALA A 93 5.54 -7.40 -8.49
C ALA A 93 5.82 -7.93 -7.07
N THR A 94 6.34 -7.07 -6.18
CA THR A 94 6.59 -7.40 -4.78
C THR A 94 5.35 -7.19 -3.91
N GLY A 95 4.25 -6.67 -4.45
CA GLY A 95 3.03 -6.41 -3.72
C GLY A 95 3.18 -5.37 -2.59
N ILE A 96 4.24 -4.54 -2.61
CA ILE A 96 4.47 -3.49 -1.62
C ILE A 96 3.30 -2.51 -1.60
N ASP A 97 2.68 -2.23 -2.76
CA ASP A 97 1.47 -1.38 -2.83
C ASP A 97 0.24 -2.05 -2.20
N GLN A 98 0.22 -3.38 -2.06
CA GLN A 98 -0.83 -4.12 -1.37
C GLN A 98 -0.50 -4.42 0.11
N MET A 99 0.74 -4.17 0.55
CA MET A 99 1.04 -4.19 1.97
C MET A 99 0.34 -3.00 2.62
N LYS A 100 -0.79 -3.27 3.30
CA LYS A 100 -1.21 -2.42 4.42
C LYS A 100 0.01 -2.34 5.33
N VAL A 101 0.68 -1.17 5.37
CA VAL A 101 1.77 -0.91 6.31
C VAL A 101 1.23 -1.29 7.68
N ALA A 102 1.73 -2.39 8.24
CA ALA A 102 1.29 -2.83 9.54
C ALA A 102 1.54 -1.66 10.49
N LYS A 103 0.48 -1.14 11.11
CA LYS A 103 0.68 -0.11 12.12
C LYS A 103 1.59 -0.70 13.17
N SER A 104 2.75 -0.08 13.34
CA SER A 104 3.71 -0.56 14.30
C SER A 104 3.25 -0.19 15.70
N TYR A 105 3.14 -1.18 16.57
CA TYR A 105 2.79 -1.01 17.98
C TYR A 105 4.02 -1.11 18.87
N ASP A 106 5.19 -0.70 18.37
CA ASP A 106 6.52 -0.98 18.94
C ASP A 106 6.59 -0.82 20.46
N ARG A 107 6.02 0.26 21.00
CA ARG A 107 6.04 0.53 22.45
C ARG A 107 5.18 -0.47 23.23
N ALA A 108 3.98 -0.77 22.72
CA ALA A 108 3.07 -1.71 23.35
C ALA A 108 3.60 -3.15 23.24
N GLU A 109 4.16 -3.51 22.09
CA GLU A 109 4.78 -4.82 21.84
C GLU A 109 6.05 -5.02 22.67
N ALA A 110 6.87 -3.97 22.84
CA ALA A 110 8.02 -4.01 23.74
C ALA A 110 7.59 -4.26 25.19
N ALA A 111 6.60 -3.51 25.69
CA ALA A 111 6.06 -3.73 27.03
C ALA A 111 5.43 -5.14 27.18
N GLU A 112 4.77 -5.65 26.13
CA GLU A 112 4.21 -7.00 26.12
C GLU A 112 5.31 -8.07 26.20
N ARG A 113 6.38 -7.93 25.40
CA ARG A 113 7.54 -8.83 25.40
C ARG A 113 8.24 -8.84 26.76
N ASP A 114 8.36 -7.67 27.37
CA ASP A 114 9.00 -7.50 28.68
C ASP A 114 8.06 -7.90 29.84
N ARG A 115 6.85 -8.41 29.52
CA ARG A 115 5.79 -8.88 30.44
C ARG A 115 5.25 -7.79 31.36
N GLU A 116 5.43 -6.53 30.98
CA GLU A 116 4.83 -5.38 31.63
C GLU A 116 3.36 -5.24 31.22
N TRP A 117 2.53 -6.22 31.60
CA TRP A 117 1.16 -6.37 31.08
C TRP A 117 0.30 -5.13 31.25
N ASP A 118 0.38 -4.45 32.40
CA ASP A 118 -0.40 -3.25 32.66
C ASP A 118 0.06 -2.06 31.79
N ALA A 119 1.37 -1.96 31.50
CA ALA A 119 1.90 -0.96 30.59
C ALA A 119 1.49 -1.27 29.14
N ALA A 120 1.59 -2.53 28.73
CA ALA A 120 1.18 -2.99 27.40
C ALA A 120 -0.31 -2.72 27.13
N VAL A 121 -1.19 -3.08 28.08
CA VAL A 121 -2.64 -2.82 27.96
C VAL A 121 -2.93 -1.33 27.88
N ARG A 122 -2.26 -0.49 28.68
CA ARG A 122 -2.40 0.96 28.60
C ARG A 122 -1.99 1.50 27.23
N LEU A 123 -0.84 1.09 26.73
CA LEU A 123 -0.33 1.51 25.43
C LEU A 123 -1.25 1.05 24.29
N TYR A 124 -1.71 -0.20 24.29
CA TYR A 124 -2.71 -0.65 23.31
C TYR A 124 -4.02 0.13 23.38
N ARG A 125 -4.48 0.53 24.58
CA ARG A 125 -5.67 1.40 24.72
C ARG A 125 -5.46 2.80 24.15
N GLU A 126 -4.24 3.35 24.24
CA GLU A 126 -3.91 4.61 23.56
C GLU A 126 -4.01 4.45 22.03
N GLU A 127 -3.56 3.32 21.49
CA GLU A 127 -3.67 3.02 20.05
C GLU A 127 -5.13 2.84 19.62
N VAL A 128 -5.94 2.16 20.43
CA VAL A 128 -7.40 2.08 20.25
C VAL A 128 -8.02 3.49 20.21
N ALA A 129 -7.61 4.39 21.10
CA ALA A 129 -8.15 5.74 21.14
C ALA A 129 -7.76 6.56 19.90
N ARG A 130 -6.58 6.31 19.32
CA ARG A 130 -6.14 6.93 18.07
C ARG A 130 -6.87 6.39 16.85
N ASP A 131 -7.05 5.07 16.77
CA ASP A 131 -7.84 4.44 15.71
C ASP A 131 -8.78 3.35 16.28
N PRO A 132 -10.05 3.71 16.55
CA PRO A 132 -11.05 2.76 17.02
C PRO A 132 -11.46 1.70 15.99
N ALA A 133 -11.15 1.88 14.70
CA ALA A 133 -11.49 0.96 13.63
C ALA A 133 -10.46 -0.17 13.45
N ASP A 134 -9.30 -0.08 14.14
CA ASP A 134 -8.27 -1.11 14.09
C ASP A 134 -8.62 -2.28 15.04
N PRO A 135 -8.82 -3.51 14.54
CA PRO A 135 -9.14 -4.65 15.40
C PRO A 135 -7.92 -5.18 16.19
N GLU A 136 -6.69 -4.87 15.77
CA GLU A 136 -5.48 -5.52 16.27
C GLU A 136 -5.17 -5.14 17.74
N PRO A 137 -5.19 -3.86 18.15
CA PRO A 137 -4.98 -3.50 19.55
C PRO A 137 -6.00 -4.13 20.51
N TRP A 138 -7.27 -4.21 20.10
CA TRP A 138 -8.31 -4.88 20.88
C TRP A 138 -8.02 -6.36 21.09
N ARG A 139 -7.59 -7.04 20.02
CA ARG A 139 -7.18 -8.45 20.07
C ARG A 139 -6.01 -8.65 21.03
N ARG A 140 -4.99 -7.80 20.94
CA ARG A 140 -3.79 -7.88 21.80
C ARG A 140 -4.13 -7.69 23.28
N ILE A 141 -4.97 -6.71 23.62
CA ILE A 141 -5.43 -6.50 25.00
C ILE A 141 -6.13 -7.76 25.53
N ALA A 142 -7.03 -8.36 24.75
CA ALA A 142 -7.71 -9.57 25.18
C ALA A 142 -6.76 -10.76 25.37
N GLU A 143 -5.77 -10.93 24.48
CA GLU A 143 -4.76 -11.99 24.58
C GLU A 143 -3.79 -11.80 25.75
N ILE A 144 -3.48 -10.54 26.11
CA ILE A 144 -2.76 -10.25 27.35
C ILE A 144 -3.59 -10.71 28.55
N GLU A 145 -4.88 -10.38 28.61
CA GLU A 145 -5.74 -10.79 29.74
C GLU A 145 -5.91 -12.31 29.85
N VAL A 146 -5.97 -13.03 28.72
CA VAL A 146 -5.91 -14.51 28.72
C VAL A 146 -4.59 -15.02 29.30
N ARG A 147 -3.45 -14.43 28.90
CA ARG A 147 -2.12 -14.82 29.44
C ARG A 147 -1.95 -14.52 30.92
N ARG A 148 -2.69 -13.55 31.47
CA ARG A 148 -2.72 -13.22 32.90
C ARG A 148 -3.62 -14.15 33.72
N ASP A 149 -4.20 -15.19 33.10
CA ASP A 149 -5.23 -16.04 33.70
C ASP A 149 -6.47 -15.26 34.16
N ARG A 150 -6.63 -14.02 33.68
CA ARG A 150 -7.81 -13.16 33.89
C ARG A 150 -8.81 -13.41 32.78
N THR A 151 -9.16 -14.69 32.68
CA THR A 151 -9.96 -15.27 31.62
C THR A 151 -11.30 -14.55 31.47
N GLU A 152 -11.93 -14.12 32.57
CA GLU A 152 -13.18 -13.33 32.51
C GLU A 152 -13.00 -11.91 31.97
N ALA A 153 -11.88 -11.25 32.28
CA ALA A 153 -11.60 -9.88 31.85
C ALA A 153 -11.30 -9.79 30.34
N SER A 154 -10.78 -10.87 29.73
CA SER A 154 -10.47 -10.90 28.30
C SER A 154 -11.69 -10.75 27.37
N ALA A 155 -12.90 -11.05 27.87
CA ALA A 155 -14.12 -10.91 27.07
C ALA A 155 -14.54 -9.45 26.84
N ALA A 156 -14.18 -8.53 27.75
CA ALA A 156 -14.59 -7.14 27.67
C ALA A 156 -14.00 -6.41 26.45
N PRO A 157 -12.67 -6.47 26.18
CA PRO A 157 -12.08 -5.87 24.98
C PRO A 157 -12.70 -6.40 23.67
N TYR A 158 -12.97 -7.70 23.58
CA TYR A 158 -13.61 -8.27 22.39
C TYR A 158 -15.03 -7.74 22.15
N ARG A 159 -15.86 -7.70 23.21
CA ARG A 159 -17.23 -7.17 23.10
C ARG A 159 -17.24 -5.69 22.72
N GLU A 160 -16.37 -4.92 23.33
CA GLU A 160 -16.24 -3.50 23.11
C GLU A 160 -15.78 -3.20 21.65
N ALA A 161 -14.82 -3.97 21.15
CA ALA A 161 -14.36 -3.87 19.77
C ALA A 161 -15.46 -4.24 18.76
N LEU A 162 -16.18 -5.36 18.98
CA LEU A 162 -17.27 -5.79 18.09
C LEU A 162 -18.44 -4.80 18.03
N ALA A 163 -18.63 -3.98 19.08
CA ALA A 163 -19.61 -2.92 19.10
C ALA A 163 -19.19 -1.68 18.28
N ARG A 164 -17.88 -1.46 18.08
CA ARG A 164 -17.34 -0.31 17.35
C ARG A 164 -16.98 -0.59 15.90
N LEU A 165 -16.51 -1.81 15.60
CA LEU A 165 -16.11 -2.20 14.25
C LEU A 165 -17.33 -2.23 13.31
N ARG A 166 -17.22 -1.53 12.19
CA ARG A 166 -18.24 -1.47 11.13
C ARG A 166 -17.90 -2.33 9.93
N GLU A 167 -16.62 -2.43 9.61
CA GLU A 167 -16.14 -3.18 8.46
C GLU A 167 -16.33 -4.69 8.65
N PRO A 168 -16.90 -5.41 7.67
CA PRO A 168 -17.21 -6.83 7.81
C PRO A 168 -16.00 -7.72 8.12
N GLU A 169 -14.86 -7.48 7.47
CA GLU A 169 -13.67 -8.33 7.59
C GLU A 169 -13.00 -8.24 8.98
N PRO A 170 -12.66 -7.05 9.51
CA PRO A 170 -12.20 -6.89 10.89
C PRO A 170 -13.17 -7.48 11.92
N LYS A 171 -14.47 -7.23 11.74
CA LYS A 171 -15.51 -7.69 12.67
C LYS A 171 -15.62 -9.22 12.69
N ALA A 172 -15.62 -9.86 11.51
CA ALA A 172 -15.61 -11.31 11.38
C ALA A 172 -14.38 -11.93 12.05
N THR A 173 -13.20 -11.42 11.72
CA THR A 173 -11.92 -11.91 12.25
C THR A 173 -11.92 -11.87 13.78
N LEU A 174 -12.39 -10.78 14.37
CA LEU A 174 -12.41 -10.61 15.81
C LEU A 174 -13.49 -11.48 16.49
N ALA A 175 -14.67 -11.60 15.89
CA ALA A 175 -15.74 -12.46 16.41
C ALA A 175 -15.32 -13.94 16.43
N PHE A 176 -14.63 -14.38 15.39
CA PHE A 176 -14.08 -15.73 15.29
C PHE A 176 -13.06 -16.02 16.38
N ARG A 177 -12.10 -15.11 16.59
CA ARG A 177 -11.13 -15.23 17.68
C ARG A 177 -11.79 -15.21 19.06
N PHE A 178 -12.76 -14.32 19.26
CA PHE A 178 -13.47 -14.25 20.54
C PHE A 178 -14.24 -15.56 20.83
N SER A 179 -14.92 -16.12 19.83
CA SER A 179 -15.57 -17.43 19.95
C SER A 179 -14.56 -18.53 20.29
N ASP A 180 -13.43 -18.60 19.58
CA ASP A 180 -12.40 -19.62 19.82
C ASP A 180 -11.86 -19.54 21.26
N VAL A 181 -11.66 -18.32 21.76
CA VAL A 181 -11.23 -18.05 23.13
C VAL A 181 -12.30 -18.51 24.13
N LEU A 182 -13.57 -18.16 23.94
CA LEU A 182 -14.67 -18.60 24.82
C LEU A 182 -14.82 -20.13 24.86
N VAL A 183 -14.68 -20.80 23.72
CA VAL A 183 -14.73 -22.27 23.64
C VAL A 183 -13.58 -22.91 24.42
N ARG A 184 -12.36 -22.37 24.31
CA ARG A 184 -11.21 -22.85 25.09
C ARG A 184 -11.42 -22.68 26.61
N MET A 185 -12.21 -21.69 27.02
CA MET A 185 -12.62 -21.50 28.41
C MET A 185 -13.75 -22.43 28.87
N GLY A 186 -14.25 -23.32 28.00
CA GLY A 186 -15.43 -24.14 28.26
C GLY A 186 -16.76 -23.38 28.20
N ARG A 187 -16.75 -22.11 27.79
CA ARG A 187 -17.94 -21.24 27.63
C ARG A 187 -18.51 -21.38 26.22
N VAL A 188 -18.79 -22.62 25.83
CA VAL A 188 -19.17 -22.98 24.46
C VAL A 188 -20.43 -22.24 24.00
N GLU A 189 -21.45 -22.11 24.86
CA GLU A 189 -22.69 -21.41 24.52
C GLU A 189 -22.49 -19.90 24.28
N GLU A 190 -21.55 -19.27 24.99
CA GLU A 190 -21.22 -17.87 24.72
C GLU A 190 -20.44 -17.72 23.41
N GLY A 191 -19.54 -18.66 23.11
CA GLY A 191 -18.88 -18.71 21.80
C GLY A 191 -19.88 -18.88 20.66
N ARG A 192 -20.86 -19.78 20.85
CA ARG A 192 -22.00 -19.97 19.93
C ARG A 192 -22.76 -18.66 19.71
N ALA A 193 -23.18 -17.99 20.78
CA ALA A 193 -23.92 -16.73 20.68
C ALA A 193 -23.14 -15.64 19.92
N VAL A 194 -21.81 -15.59 20.08
CA VAL A 194 -20.95 -14.67 19.32
C VAL A 194 -20.98 -14.99 17.82
N LEU A 195 -20.88 -16.26 17.44
CA LEU A 195 -20.95 -16.68 16.03
C LEU A 195 -22.34 -16.47 15.41
N GLU A 196 -23.41 -16.70 16.17
CA GLU A 196 -24.78 -16.43 15.74
C GLU A 196 -24.99 -14.95 15.46
N ARG A 197 -24.53 -14.08 16.38
CA ARG A 197 -24.57 -12.63 16.17
C ARG A 197 -23.71 -12.21 14.99
N ALA A 198 -22.51 -12.78 14.84
CA ALA A 198 -21.66 -12.51 13.68
C ALA A 198 -22.35 -12.92 12.36
N THR A 199 -23.07 -14.04 12.34
CA THR A 199 -23.83 -14.49 11.15
C THR A 199 -24.92 -13.49 10.78
N ALA A 200 -25.65 -12.95 11.77
CA ALA A 200 -26.66 -11.93 11.54
C ALA A 200 -26.05 -10.59 11.07
N ASP A 201 -24.98 -10.15 11.73
CA ASP A 201 -24.31 -8.87 11.46
C ASP A 201 -23.56 -8.85 10.11
N LEU A 202 -23.13 -10.02 9.61
CA LEU A 202 -22.32 -10.18 8.40
C LEU A 202 -23.11 -10.72 7.21
N LYS A 203 -24.45 -10.66 7.29
CA LYS A 203 -25.34 -11.21 6.27
C LYS A 203 -25.05 -10.64 4.87
N GLY A 204 -24.97 -11.51 3.87
CA GLY A 204 -24.66 -11.15 2.49
C GLY A 204 -23.16 -10.94 2.20
N THR A 205 -22.29 -11.15 3.18
CA THR A 205 -20.83 -11.11 2.99
C THR A 205 -20.26 -12.52 2.89
N ARG A 206 -19.06 -12.66 2.32
CA ARG A 206 -18.33 -13.95 2.29
C ARG A 206 -18.09 -14.53 3.70
N PHE A 207 -18.12 -13.70 4.74
CA PHE A 207 -17.86 -14.09 6.13
C PHE A 207 -19.06 -14.74 6.83
N GLU A 208 -20.27 -14.58 6.28
CA GLU A 208 -21.46 -15.25 6.78
C GLU A 208 -21.30 -16.78 6.73
N GLU A 209 -20.88 -17.30 5.58
CA GLU A 209 -20.70 -18.75 5.40
C GLU A 209 -19.61 -19.32 6.30
N PHE A 210 -18.50 -18.59 6.49
CA PHE A 210 -17.47 -18.97 7.45
C PHE A 210 -17.98 -18.99 8.90
N ALA A 211 -18.86 -18.05 9.27
CA ALA A 211 -19.47 -18.03 10.59
C ALA A 211 -20.40 -19.23 10.81
N LYS A 212 -21.24 -19.56 9.82
CA LYS A 212 -22.12 -20.74 9.83
C LYS A 212 -21.34 -22.05 9.90
N GLU A 213 -20.27 -22.18 9.14
CA GLU A 213 -19.41 -23.37 9.15
C GLU A 213 -18.79 -23.58 10.53
N ARG A 214 -18.24 -22.51 11.13
CA ARG A 214 -17.72 -22.56 12.50
C ARG A 214 -18.80 -22.92 13.52
N LEU A 215 -20.01 -22.38 13.37
CA LEU A 215 -21.15 -22.69 14.24
C LEU A 215 -21.51 -24.18 14.21
N LYS A 216 -21.47 -24.79 13.03
CA LYS A 216 -21.70 -26.24 12.83
C LYS A 216 -20.60 -27.09 13.47
N ASN A 217 -19.36 -26.62 13.42
CA ASN A 217 -18.17 -27.32 13.93
C ASN A 217 -17.88 -27.04 15.42
N LEU A 218 -18.70 -26.23 16.09
CA LEU A 218 -18.56 -26.01 17.53
C LEU A 218 -18.77 -27.33 18.29
N PRO A 219 -17.95 -27.62 19.32
CA PRO A 219 -18.16 -28.80 20.14
C PRO A 219 -19.55 -28.75 20.76
N VAL A 220 -20.30 -29.86 20.69
CA VAL A 220 -21.51 -30.02 21.49
C VAL A 220 -21.05 -30.12 22.94
N ARG A 221 -21.73 -29.40 23.84
CA ARG A 221 -21.42 -29.27 25.27
C ARG A 221 -20.74 -30.54 25.82
N ALA A 222 -19.49 -30.41 26.26
CA ALA A 222 -18.90 -31.46 27.08
C ALA A 222 -19.67 -31.43 28.42
N ASP A 223 -20.55 -32.40 28.61
CA ASP A 223 -21.27 -32.57 29.86
C ASP A 223 -20.25 -32.59 30.99
N ARG A 224 -20.36 -31.63 31.91
CA ARG A 224 -19.60 -31.63 33.16
C ARG A 224 -19.99 -32.91 33.92
N LYS A 225 -19.13 -33.92 33.90
CA LYS A 225 -19.09 -34.95 34.93
C LYS A 225 -18.52 -34.37 36.21
#